data_AF-A0A2V5Z1R8-F1
#
_entry.id   AF-A0A2V5Z1R8-F1
#
_cell.length_a   1.000
_cell.length_b   1.000
_cell.length_c   1.000
_cell.angle_alpha   90.00
_cell.angle_beta   90.00
_cell.angle_gamma   90.00
#
_symmetry.space_group_name_H-M   'P 1'
#
loop_
_entity.id
_entity.type
_entity.pdbx_description
1 polymer ?
#
loop_
_entity_poly.entity_id
_entity_poly.type
_entity_poly.pdbx_seq_one_letter_code
_entity_poly.pdbx_strand_id
1 'polypeptide(L)' 'MKRKKPALQNKEPFHHNVYVILLKDAVAKHSSILRVNPRRDPLKPCVYVGMTGIPVDHRFENHKN' A
#
# COMPACT_ATOMS: atom_id res chain seq x y z
N MET A 1 -33.54 23.32 -26.69
CA MET A 1 -32.33 23.23 -25.84
C MET A 1 -32.32 21.86 -25.16
N LYS A 2 -31.54 20.87 -25.63
CA LYS A 2 -31.53 19.51 -25.07
C LYS A 2 -30.54 19.45 -23.90
N ARG A 3 -31.04 19.31 -22.66
CA ARG A 3 -30.20 19.14 -21.45
C ARG A 3 -29.51 17.77 -21.52
N LYS A 4 -28.17 17.75 -21.56
CA LYS A 4 -27.38 16.52 -21.41
C LYS A 4 -27.61 15.96 -19.99
N LYS A 5 -28.02 14.70 -19.88
CA LYS A 5 -28.08 13.99 -18.60
C LYS A 5 -26.64 13.85 -18.06
N PRO A 6 -26.37 14.16 -16.78
CA PRO A 6 -25.06 13.88 -16.21
C PRO A 6 -24.85 12.37 -16.25
N ALA A 7 -23.69 11.94 -16.76
CA ALA A 7 -23.29 10.54 -16.71
C ALA A 7 -23.32 10.09 -15.25
N LEU A 8 -24.04 9.00 -14.94
CA LEU A 8 -23.91 8.33 -13.66
C LEU A 8 -22.44 7.93 -13.54
N GLN A 9 -21.70 8.60 -12.66
CA GLN A 9 -20.42 8.08 -12.21
C GLN A 9 -20.74 6.76 -11.51
N ASN A 10 -20.33 5.64 -12.10
CA ASN A 10 -20.28 4.37 -11.40
C ASN A 10 -19.41 4.60 -10.15
N LYS A 11 -20.05 4.81 -9.01
CA LYS A 11 -19.39 4.73 -7.71
C LYS A 11 -19.12 3.25 -7.48
N GLU A 12 -18.03 2.78 -8.05
CA GLU A 12 -17.43 1.54 -7.56
C GLU A 12 -17.30 1.68 -6.04
N PRO A 13 -17.75 0.67 -5.26
CA PRO A 13 -17.65 0.73 -3.81
C PRO A 13 -16.20 1.00 -3.41
N PHE A 14 -15.99 1.82 -2.38
CA PHE A 14 -14.65 2.09 -1.87
C PHE A 14 -13.96 0.76 -1.54
N HIS A 15 -12.94 0.42 -2.33
CA HIS A 15 -12.15 -0.79 -2.14
C HIS A 15 -10.75 -0.41 -1.70
N HIS A 16 -10.21 -1.16 -0.75
CA HIS A 16 -8.84 -1.03 -0.31
C HIS A 16 -8.09 -2.31 -0.65
N ASN A 17 -6.96 -2.17 -1.33
CA ASN A 17 -6.02 -3.24 -1.55
C ASN A 17 -4.90 -3.12 -0.52
N VAL A 18 -4.61 -4.22 0.17
CA VAL A 18 -3.47 -4.35 1.08
C VAL A 18 -2.44 -5.24 0.41
N TYR A 19 -1.18 -4.84 0.46
CA TYR A 19 -0.07 -5.62 -0.08
C TYR A 19 1.03 -5.77 0.96
N VAL A 20 1.69 -6.93 0.90
CA VAL A 20 2.74 -7.32 1.84
C VAL A 20 3.98 -7.67 1.03
N ILE A 21 5.09 -7.00 1.33
CA ILE A 21 6.38 -7.22 0.67
C ILE A 21 7.32 -7.84 1.69
N LEU A 22 7.85 -9.02 1.39
CA LEU A 22 8.94 -9.60 2.17
C LEU A 22 10.22 -8.81 1.89
N LEU A 23 10.80 -8.27 2.95
CA LEU A 23 12.04 -7.52 2.92
C LEU A 23 13.23 -8.41 3.29
N LYS A 24 14.43 -7.98 2.93
CA LYS A 24 15.67 -8.60 3.42
C LYS A 24 15.77 -8.42 4.94
N ASP A 25 16.23 -9.44 5.66
CA ASP A 25 16.38 -9.41 7.12
C ASP A 25 17.28 -8.28 7.63
N ALA A 26 18.26 -7.86 6.82
CA ALA A 26 19.12 -6.72 7.13
C ALA A 26 18.33 -5.43 7.40
N VAL A 27 17.17 -5.24 6.76
CA VAL A 27 16.31 -4.07 6.96
C VAL A 27 15.77 -4.01 8.40
N ALA A 28 15.44 -5.17 8.99
CA ALA A 28 14.97 -5.24 10.37
C ALA A 28 16.00 -4.75 11.39
N LYS A 29 17.28 -4.75 11.03
CA LYS A 29 18.40 -4.33 11.90
C LYS A 29 18.76 -2.85 11.73
N HIS A 30 18.18 -2.16 10.74
CA HIS A 30 18.51 -0.78 10.46
C HIS A 30 18.01 0.15 11.59
N SER A 31 18.87 1.06 12.07
CA SER A 31 18.59 1.88 13.26
C SER A 31 17.34 2.75 13.12
N SER A 32 17.07 3.29 11.92
CA SER A 32 15.84 4.04 11.66
C SER A 32 14.58 3.17 11.76
N ILE A 33 14.65 1.92 11.31
CA ILE A 33 13.53 0.96 11.34
C ILE A 33 13.26 0.51 12.77
N LEU A 34 14.30 0.19 13.54
CA LEU A 34 14.18 -0.15 14.95
C LEU A 34 13.58 1.01 15.76
N ARG A 35 13.98 2.25 15.47
CA ARG A 35 13.46 3.44 16.15
C ARG A 35 11.96 3.64 15.94
N VAL A 36 11.46 3.40 14.72
CA VAL A 36 10.02 3.56 14.41
C VAL A 36 9.20 2.31 14.75
N ASN A 37 9.84 1.17 14.99
CA ASN A 37 9.19 -0.08 15.36
C ASN A 37 9.84 -0.72 16.60
N PRO A 38 9.82 -0.05 17.77
CA PRO A 38 10.58 -0.47 18.95
C PRO A 38 10.07 -1.76 19.60
N ARG A 39 8.81 -2.13 19.32
CA ARG A 39 8.17 -3.36 19.84
C ARG A 39 8.10 -4.47 18.79
N ARG A 40 8.97 -4.41 17.77
CA ARG A 40 9.05 -5.46 16.74
C ARG A 40 9.38 -6.79 17.40
N ASP A 41 8.62 -7.83 17.03
CA ASP A 41 8.94 -9.21 17.35
C ASP A 41 10.01 -9.73 16.36
N PRO A 42 11.21 -10.10 16.84
CA PRO A 42 12.27 -10.62 15.98
C PRO A 42 11.95 -11.98 15.34
N LEU A 43 11.00 -12.74 15.89
CA LEU A 43 10.60 -14.04 15.36
C LEU A 43 9.65 -13.92 14.16
N LYS A 44 9.10 -12.73 13.90
CA LYS A 44 8.22 -12.46 12.76
C LYS A 44 9.02 -12.03 11.53
N PRO A 45 8.54 -12.37 10.31
CA PRO A 45 9.21 -11.97 9.08
C PRO A 45 9.36 -10.45 8.97
N CYS A 46 10.42 -10.00 8.30
CA CYS A 46 10.60 -8.58 7.99
C CYS A 46 9.73 -8.21 6.79
N VAL A 47 8.57 -7.60 7.04
CA VAL A 47 7.65 -7.22 5.97
C VAL A 47 7.35 -5.73 5.97
N TYR A 48 7.17 -5.18 4.78
CA TYR A 48 6.51 -3.90 4.56
C TYR A 48 5.05 -4.16 4.22
N VAL A 49 4.14 -3.47 4.91
CA VAL A 49 2.70 -3.54 4.66
C VAL A 49 2.24 -2.17 4.18
N GLY A 50 1.64 -2.15 2.99
CA GLY A 50 1.08 -0.94 2.40
C GLY A 50 -0.39 -1.13 2.05
N MET A 51 -1.13 -0.01 1.97
CA MET A 51 -2.52 0.01 1.53
C MET A 51 -2.72 1.01 0.39
N THR A 52 -3.70 0.75 -0.47
CA THR A 52 -4.05 1.64 -1.58
C THR A 52 -5.52 1.49 -1.99
N GLY A 53 -6.11 2.53 -2.58
CA GLY A 53 -7.47 2.50 -3.14
C GLY A 53 -7.52 2.14 -4.63
N ILE A 54 -6.36 1.96 -5.27
CA ILE A 54 -6.23 1.56 -6.68
C ILE A 54 -5.68 0.12 -6.75
N PRO A 55 -5.72 -0.56 -7.90
CA PRO A 55 -5.06 -1.86 -8.05
C PRO A 55 -3.58 -1.83 -7.63
N VAL A 56 -3.11 -2.90 -7.00
CA VAL A 56 -1.74 -2.97 -6.43
C VAL A 56 -0.68 -2.78 -7.52
N ASP A 57 -0.88 -3.37 -8.70
CA ASP A 57 0.07 -3.22 -9.83
C ASP A 57 0.25 -1.75 -10.22
N HIS A 58 -0.85 -0.98 -10.31
CA HIS A 58 -0.79 0.45 -10.59
C HIS A 58 -0.06 1.22 -9.46
N ARG A 59 -0.22 0.78 -8.21
CA ARG A 59 0.52 1.36 -7.08
C ARG A 59 2.03 1.09 -7.18
N PHE A 60 2.44 -0.06 -7.70
CA PHE A 60 3.85 -0.38 -7.93
C PHE A 60 4.45 0.43 -9.08
N GLU A 61 3.71 0.62 -10.18
CA GLU A 61 4.14 1.51 -11.26
C GLU A 61 4.43 2.94 -10.77
N ASN A 62 3.61 3.46 -9.84
CA ASN A 62 3.82 4.79 -9.24
C ASN A 62 5.10 4.92 -8.39
N HIS A 63 5.77 3.80 -8.05
CA HIS A 63 7.00 3.79 -7.24
C HIS A 63 8.20 3.19 -7.97
N LYS A 64 8.15 3.06 -9.29
CA LYS A 64 9.27 2.49 -10.06
C LYS A 64 10.52 3.36 -10.08
N ASN A 65 10.44 4.61 -9.62
CA ASN A 65 11.51 5.62 -9.65
C ASN A 65 11.57 6.37 -8.31
#